data_AF-A0A7C1E3T2-F1
#
_entry.id   AF-A0A7C1E3T2-F1
#
_cell.length_a   1.000
_cell.length_b   1.000
_cell.length_c   1.000
_cell.angle_alpha   90.00
_cell.angle_beta   90.00
_cell.angle_gamma   90.00
#
_symmetry.space_group_name_H-M   'P 1'
#
loop_
_entity.id
_entity.type
_entity.pdbx_description
1 polymer ?
#
loop_
_entity_poly.entity_id
_entity_poly.type
_entity_poly.pdbx_seq_one_letter_code
_entity_poly.pdbx_strand_id
1 'polypeptide(L)'
;MTLFRREYRAAVRTKSFIFGLILVPILMGGGFLAMIIMETEQDTQDKKIVIVDHSGMMEDVIQQVVDQRNQHEIFDSETGEKSMPAYLVEFVDPDPADRLGQQLELSNRVKSSDLHAFIEIGPDVYRPQGDSGAYIRYYSEHAFMDNIRYWFGNVINEHLRQLRISELNLEQEEINDLFRWINIEGMG
;
A
#
# COMPACT_ATOMS: atom_id res chain seq x y z
N MET A 1 13.48 -59.71 -28.31
CA MET A 1 14.14 -58.39 -28.21
C MET A 1 14.22 -57.59 -29.52
N THR A 2 14.02 -58.18 -30.70
CA THR A 2 14.18 -57.49 -32.01
C THR A 2 12.98 -56.60 -32.40
N LEU A 3 11.76 -56.98 -32.02
CA LEU A 3 10.54 -56.22 -32.33
C LEU A 3 10.56 -54.82 -31.67
N PHE A 4 10.84 -54.76 -30.36
CA PHE A 4 10.93 -53.52 -29.58
C PHE A 4 11.95 -52.53 -30.15
N ARG A 5 13.12 -52.99 -30.60
CA ARG A 5 14.14 -52.13 -31.24
C ARG A 5 13.65 -51.53 -32.56
N ARG A 6 12.86 -52.27 -33.33
CA ARG A 6 12.34 -51.81 -34.63
C ARG A 6 11.22 -50.79 -34.44
N GLU A 7 10.30 -51.07 -33.53
CA GLU A 7 9.18 -50.17 -33.23
C GLU A 7 9.65 -48.87 -32.57
N TYR A 8 10.61 -48.95 -31.64
CA TYR A 8 11.25 -47.76 -31.05
C TYR A 8 11.92 -46.88 -32.13
N ARG A 9 12.68 -47.49 -33.05
CA ARG A 9 13.37 -46.75 -34.12
C ARG A 9 12.41 -46.12 -35.13
N ALA A 10 11.23 -46.71 -35.34
CA ALA A 10 10.18 -46.15 -36.18
C ALA A 10 9.50 -44.95 -35.51
N ALA A 11 9.16 -45.07 -34.22
CA ALA A 11 8.51 -44.00 -33.47
C ALA A 11 9.41 -42.76 -33.30
N VAL A 12 10.69 -42.97 -32.91
CA VAL A 12 11.62 -41.88 -32.55
C VAL A 12 12.14 -41.10 -33.77
N ARG A 13 12.07 -41.67 -34.98
CA ARG A 13 12.48 -40.99 -36.23
C ARG A 13 11.38 -40.13 -36.86
N THR A 14 10.15 -40.20 -36.34
CA THR A 14 9.09 -39.33 -36.86
C THR A 14 9.41 -37.88 -36.51
N LYS A 15 9.28 -36.99 -37.49
CA LYS A 15 9.50 -35.56 -37.28
C LYS A 15 8.64 -35.05 -36.13
N SER A 16 7.39 -35.51 -36.04
CA SER A 16 6.44 -35.17 -34.97
C SER A 16 6.93 -35.57 -33.58
N PHE A 17 7.59 -36.73 -33.41
CA PHE A 17 8.13 -37.14 -32.11
C PHE A 17 9.29 -36.24 -31.68
N ILE A 18 10.21 -35.91 -32.60
CA ILE A 18 11.35 -35.03 -32.31
C ILE A 18 10.86 -33.60 -32.03
N PHE A 19 9.88 -33.11 -32.80
CA PHE A 19 9.24 -31.82 -32.53
C PHE A 19 8.57 -31.81 -31.16
N GLY A 20 7.79 -32.84 -30.80
CA GLY A 20 7.18 -32.93 -29.47
C GLY A 20 8.22 -32.96 -28.34
N LEU A 21 9.32 -33.70 -28.52
CA LEU A 21 10.39 -33.84 -27.53
C LEU A 21 11.12 -32.52 -27.25
N ILE A 22 11.23 -31.63 -28.24
CA ILE A 22 11.92 -30.33 -28.11
C ILE A 22 10.94 -29.21 -27.76
N LEU A 23 9.77 -29.19 -28.40
CA LEU A 23 8.77 -28.13 -28.26
C LEU A 23 8.13 -28.13 -26.87
N VAL A 24 7.83 -29.29 -26.31
CA VAL A 24 7.20 -29.39 -24.98
C VAL A 24 8.09 -28.80 -23.88
N PRO A 25 9.39 -29.16 -23.76
CA PRO A 25 10.29 -28.53 -22.79
C PRO A 25 10.50 -27.03 -23.03
N ILE A 26 10.50 -26.56 -24.28
CA ILE A 26 10.64 -25.13 -24.58
C ILE A 26 9.39 -24.36 -24.16
N LEU A 27 8.19 -24.90 -24.39
CA LEU A 27 6.95 -24.28 -23.95
C LEU A 27 6.83 -24.29 -22.41
N MET A 28 7.20 -25.41 -21.76
CA MET A 28 7.19 -25.53 -20.30
C MET A 28 8.27 -24.66 -19.65
N GLY A 29 9.50 -24.64 -20.19
CA GLY A 29 10.62 -23.84 -19.69
C GLY A 29 10.47 -22.35 -20.01
N GLY A 30 9.90 -22.00 -21.17
CA GLY A 30 9.60 -20.62 -21.55
C GLY A 30 8.52 -19.99 -20.66
N GLY A 31 7.51 -20.76 -20.26
CA GLY A 31 6.51 -20.31 -19.27
C GLY A 31 7.13 -20.04 -17.90
N PHE A 32 8.12 -20.83 -17.49
CA PHE A 32 8.82 -20.64 -16.22
C PHE A 32 9.66 -19.35 -16.20
N LEU A 33 10.38 -19.07 -17.29
CA LEU A 33 11.12 -17.81 -17.45
C LEU A 33 10.19 -16.60 -17.50
N ALA A 34 9.03 -16.71 -18.15
CA ALA A 34 8.04 -15.64 -18.17
C ALA A 34 7.47 -15.34 -16.78
N MET A 35 7.21 -16.37 -15.96
CA MET A 35 6.76 -16.18 -14.57
C MET A 35 7.82 -15.47 -13.72
N ILE A 36 9.10 -15.84 -13.83
CA ILE A 36 10.20 -15.17 -13.11
C ILE A 36 10.29 -13.68 -13.47
N ILE A 37 10.16 -13.35 -14.76
CA ILE A 37 10.23 -11.96 -15.23
C ILE A 37 9.00 -11.16 -14.75
N MET A 38 7.80 -11.77 -14.76
CA MET A 38 6.56 -11.12 -14.30
C MET A 38 6.53 -10.87 -12.79
N GLU A 39 7.21 -11.70 -11.99
CA GLU A 39 7.32 -11.51 -10.54
C GLU A 39 8.17 -10.28 -10.17
N THR A 40 8.97 -9.77 -11.12
CA THR A 40 9.90 -8.64 -10.90
C THR A 40 9.28 -7.26 -11.13
N GLU A 41 8.08 -7.15 -11.73
CA GLU A 41 7.40 -5.85 -11.90
C GLU A 41 6.57 -5.47 -10.67
N GLN A 42 7.22 -5.29 -9.52
CA GLN A 42 6.64 -4.52 -8.42
C GLN A 42 6.91 -3.02 -8.70
N ASP A 43 5.86 -2.19 -8.67
CA ASP A 43 5.99 -0.73 -8.84
C ASP A 43 6.75 -0.14 -7.64
N THR A 44 8.05 0.09 -7.83
CA THR A 44 8.97 0.63 -6.82
C THR A 44 9.19 2.13 -6.97
N GLN A 45 8.45 2.80 -7.86
CA GLN A 45 8.61 4.24 -8.08
C GLN A 45 8.11 5.03 -6.88
N ASP A 46 8.95 5.94 -6.38
CA ASP A 46 8.63 6.78 -5.24
C ASP A 46 7.36 7.59 -5.46
N LYS A 47 6.54 7.67 -4.42
CA LYS A 47 5.27 8.39 -4.45
C LYS A 47 5.42 9.68 -3.66
N LYS A 48 5.20 10.82 -4.32
CA LYS A 48 5.19 12.13 -3.66
C LYS A 48 3.80 12.42 -3.12
N ILE A 49 3.71 12.72 -1.83
CA ILE A 49 2.45 12.99 -1.13
C ILE A 49 2.57 14.34 -0.43
N VAL A 50 1.61 15.23 -0.68
CA VAL A 50 1.48 16.46 0.11
C VAL A 50 0.48 16.25 1.25
N ILE A 51 0.79 16.78 2.43
CA ILE A 51 -0.10 16.78 3.59
C ILE A 51 -0.39 18.21 4.01
N VAL A 52 -1.68 18.54 4.08
CA VAL A 52 -2.21 19.79 4.63
C VAL A 52 -2.87 19.46 5.96
N ASP A 53 -2.21 19.80 7.06
CA ASP A 53 -2.69 19.51 8.41
C ASP A 53 -3.29 20.76 9.06
N HIS A 54 -4.63 20.86 9.08
CA HIS A 54 -5.33 21.94 9.79
C HIS A 54 -5.36 21.75 11.30
N SER A 55 -4.95 20.58 11.81
CA SER A 55 -4.95 20.27 13.24
C SER A 55 -3.63 20.64 13.92
N GLY A 56 -2.53 20.68 13.17
CA GLY A 56 -1.18 20.98 13.65
C GLY A 56 -0.59 19.91 14.58
N MET A 57 -1.12 18.69 14.54
CA MET A 57 -0.75 17.60 15.45
C MET A 57 -0.12 16.40 14.73
N MET A 58 -0.10 16.39 13.40
CA MET A 58 0.20 15.18 12.62
C MET A 58 1.60 15.17 12.00
N GLU A 59 2.27 16.31 11.88
CA GLU A 59 3.53 16.44 11.14
C GLU A 59 4.62 15.49 11.69
N ASP A 60 4.96 15.64 12.98
CA ASP A 60 6.03 14.86 13.61
C ASP A 60 5.79 13.35 13.54
N VAL A 61 4.56 12.91 13.86
CA VAL A 61 4.21 11.48 13.89
C VAL A 61 4.21 10.87 12.49
N ILE A 62 3.69 11.58 11.49
CA ILE A 62 3.66 11.07 10.13
C ILE A 62 5.08 11.00 9.58
N GLN A 63 5.88 12.04 9.79
CA GLN A 63 7.28 12.06 9.34
C GLN A 63 8.06 10.90 9.95
N GLN A 64 7.95 10.69 11.26
CA GLN A 64 8.62 9.59 11.96
C GLN A 64 8.23 8.22 11.39
N VAL A 65 6.93 7.96 11.20
CA VAL A 65 6.44 6.66 10.73
C VAL A 65 6.81 6.42 9.26
N VAL A 66 6.76 7.46 8.43
CA VAL A 66 7.21 7.42 7.03
C VAL A 66 8.69 7.11 6.95
N ASP A 67 9.52 7.76 7.75
CA ASP A 67 10.96 7.53 7.76
C ASP A 67 11.29 6.11 8.22
N GLN A 68 10.62 5.62 9.27
CA GLN A 68 10.78 4.25 9.73
C GLN A 68 10.44 3.25 8.62
N ARG A 69 9.28 3.42 7.96
CA ARG A 69 8.84 2.58 6.84
C ARG A 69 9.85 2.61 5.70
N ASN A 70 10.22 3.80 5.23
CA ASN A 70 11.11 3.99 4.09
C ASN A 70 12.52 3.43 4.34
N GLN A 71 12.95 3.34 5.59
CA GLN A 71 14.26 2.78 5.96
C GLN A 71 14.25 1.25 6.12
N HIS A 72 13.12 0.66 6.53
CA HIS A 72 13.11 -0.75 6.97
C HIS A 72 12.11 -1.65 6.24
N GLU A 73 10.96 -1.12 5.82
CA GLU A 73 9.84 -1.95 5.34
C GLU A 73 9.75 -2.04 3.82
N ILE A 74 10.46 -1.17 3.09
CA ILE A 74 10.40 -1.11 1.62
C ILE A 74 11.42 -1.99 0.91
N PHE A 75 12.25 -2.72 1.67
CA PHE A 75 13.29 -3.59 1.17
C PHE A 75 12.89 -5.05 1.38
N ASP A 76 13.16 -5.90 0.40
CA ASP A 76 13.02 -7.34 0.52
C ASP A 76 14.01 -7.87 1.57
N SER A 77 13.50 -8.69 2.51
CA SER A 77 14.30 -9.17 3.65
C SER A 77 15.38 -10.19 3.27
N GLU A 78 15.23 -10.86 2.12
CA GLU A 78 16.18 -11.88 1.64
C GLU A 78 17.23 -11.27 0.71
N THR A 79 16.81 -10.39 -0.20
CA THR A 79 17.70 -9.83 -1.24
C THR A 79 18.26 -8.45 -0.87
N GLY A 80 17.58 -7.70 0.00
CA GLY A 80 17.89 -6.30 0.31
C GLY A 80 17.54 -5.32 -0.81
N GLU A 81 16.91 -5.79 -1.90
CA GLU A 81 16.45 -4.94 -2.99
C GLU A 81 15.17 -4.20 -2.61
N LYS A 82 14.97 -3.00 -3.17
CA LYS A 82 13.74 -2.22 -2.94
C LYS A 82 12.56 -2.94 -3.59
N SER A 83 11.58 -3.35 -2.80
CA SER A 83 10.37 -4.06 -3.23
C SER A 83 9.13 -3.16 -3.23
N MET A 84 9.13 -2.08 -2.44
CA MET A 84 8.00 -1.16 -2.33
C MET A 84 8.42 0.29 -2.60
N PRO A 85 7.49 1.18 -3.00
CA PRO A 85 7.82 2.58 -3.20
C PRO A 85 8.09 3.28 -1.87
N ALA A 86 9.03 4.23 -1.87
CA ALA A 86 9.17 5.15 -0.75
C ALA A 86 8.06 6.20 -0.82
N TYR A 87 7.58 6.63 0.34
CA TYR A 87 6.63 7.72 0.44
C TYR A 87 7.40 9.00 0.75
N LEU A 88 7.42 9.93 -0.19
CA LEU A 88 8.07 11.23 -0.05
C LEU A 88 7.02 12.25 0.38
N VAL A 89 7.00 12.57 1.66
CA VAL A 89 5.99 13.47 2.25
C VAL A 89 6.50 14.91 2.25
N GLU A 90 5.65 15.82 1.77
CA GLU A 90 5.83 17.27 1.82
C GLU A 90 4.69 17.85 2.67
N PHE A 91 5.02 18.58 3.73
CA PHE A 91 4.04 19.30 4.54
C PHE A 91 3.86 20.72 4.00
N VAL A 92 2.60 21.12 3.83
CA VAL A 92 2.23 22.46 3.36
C VAL A 92 1.31 23.08 4.39
N ASP A 93 1.65 24.30 4.82
CA ASP A 93 0.83 25.06 5.74
C ASP A 93 -0.58 25.28 5.16
N PRO A 94 -1.64 25.07 5.94
CA PRO A 94 -2.99 25.34 5.48
C PRO A 94 -3.19 26.83 5.15
N ASP A 95 -3.86 27.11 4.03
CA ASP A 95 -4.30 28.48 3.70
C ASP A 95 -5.79 28.66 4.06
N PRO A 96 -6.11 29.17 5.27
CA PRO A 96 -7.50 29.38 5.65
C PRO A 96 -8.17 30.52 4.87
N ALA A 97 -7.40 31.42 4.25
CA ALA A 97 -7.91 32.55 3.48
C ALA A 97 -8.30 32.13 2.05
N ASP A 98 -7.56 31.19 1.44
CA ASP A 98 -7.85 30.65 0.11
C ASP A 98 -7.78 29.11 0.04
N ARG A 99 -8.64 28.44 0.83
CA ARG A 99 -8.73 26.96 0.82
C ARG A 99 -9.02 26.38 -0.57
N LEU A 100 -9.90 27.03 -1.34
CA LEU A 100 -10.27 26.52 -2.66
C LEU A 100 -9.13 26.68 -3.67
N GLY A 101 -8.40 27.79 -3.62
CA GLY A 101 -7.19 28.00 -4.41
C GLY A 101 -6.11 26.97 -4.11
N GLN A 102 -5.80 26.75 -2.83
CA GLN A 102 -4.83 25.74 -2.38
C GLN A 102 -5.25 24.33 -2.85
N GLN A 103 -6.51 23.95 -2.66
CA GLN A 103 -7.02 22.64 -3.11
C GLN A 103 -6.94 22.49 -4.64
N LEU A 104 -7.24 23.55 -5.39
CA LEU A 104 -7.18 23.55 -6.86
C LEU A 104 -5.74 23.38 -7.35
N GLU A 105 -4.78 24.09 -6.74
CA GLU A 105 -3.37 23.98 -7.05
C GLU A 105 -2.85 22.54 -6.84
N LEU A 106 -3.11 21.96 -5.67
CA LEU A 106 -2.70 20.58 -5.35
C LEU A 106 -3.38 19.57 -6.28
N SER A 107 -4.66 19.79 -6.62
CA SER A 107 -5.37 18.95 -7.59
C SER A 107 -4.75 19.04 -8.99
N ASN A 108 -4.26 20.21 -9.40
CA ASN A 108 -3.56 20.35 -10.68
C ASN A 108 -2.20 19.64 -10.65
N ARG A 109 -1.47 19.70 -9.54
CA ARG A 109 -0.21 18.94 -9.37
C ARG A 109 -0.44 17.43 -9.48
N VAL A 110 -1.52 16.91 -8.86
CA VAL A 110 -1.93 15.50 -9.01
C VAL A 110 -2.26 15.17 -10.47
N LYS A 111 -3.07 15.98 -11.14
CA LYS A 111 -3.42 15.77 -12.57
C LYS A 111 -2.22 15.83 -13.51
N SER A 112 -1.18 16.59 -13.15
CA SER A 112 0.07 16.67 -13.91
C SER A 112 1.08 15.58 -13.54
N SER A 113 0.71 14.67 -12.63
CA SER A 113 1.57 13.62 -12.07
C SER A 113 2.83 14.14 -11.34
N ASP A 114 2.87 15.43 -10.97
CA ASP A 114 3.91 15.96 -10.07
C ASP A 114 3.73 15.43 -8.64
N LEU A 115 2.48 15.22 -8.24
CA LEU A 115 2.12 14.55 -7.00
C LEU A 115 1.39 13.25 -7.31
N HIS A 116 1.67 12.22 -6.51
CA HIS A 116 0.84 11.01 -6.52
C HIS A 116 -0.52 11.30 -5.87
N ALA A 117 -0.50 11.99 -4.73
CA ALA A 117 -1.70 12.36 -3.99
C ALA A 117 -1.46 13.57 -3.09
N PHE A 118 -2.54 14.14 -2.57
CA PHE A 118 -2.48 14.98 -1.37
C PHE A 118 -3.56 14.59 -0.36
N ILE A 119 -3.27 14.84 0.91
CA ILE A 119 -4.12 14.52 2.07
C ILE A 119 -4.46 15.82 2.80
N GLU A 120 -5.74 16.04 3.06
CA GLU A 120 -6.22 17.16 3.86
C GLU A 120 -6.78 16.63 5.19
N ILE A 121 -6.21 17.09 6.30
CA ILE A 121 -6.60 16.70 7.66
C ILE A 121 -7.32 17.88 8.28
N GLY A 122 -8.59 17.68 8.67
CA GLY A 122 -9.44 18.74 9.21
C GLY A 122 -9.00 19.22 10.61
N PRO A 123 -9.42 20.43 11.03
CA PRO A 123 -8.99 21.02 12.31
C PRO A 123 -9.57 20.28 13.53
N ASP A 124 -10.74 19.65 13.40
CA ASP A 124 -11.46 19.01 14.52
C ASP A 124 -11.24 17.48 14.55
N VAL A 125 -10.21 16.95 13.87
CA VAL A 125 -9.95 15.50 13.82
C VAL A 125 -9.63 14.91 15.19
N TYR A 126 -9.06 15.69 16.12
CA TYR A 126 -8.78 15.21 17.47
C TYR A 126 -10.07 15.01 18.28
N ARG A 127 -10.97 15.99 18.26
CA ARG A 127 -12.28 15.93 18.91
C ARG A 127 -13.39 16.30 17.92
N PRO A 128 -13.98 15.30 17.25
CA PRO A 128 -15.10 15.54 16.35
C PRO A 128 -16.28 16.15 17.10
N GLN A 129 -16.56 17.44 16.87
CA GLN A 129 -17.80 18.09 17.31
C GLN A 129 -18.71 18.27 16.10
N GLY A 130 -19.58 17.29 15.86
CA GLY A 130 -20.37 17.22 14.62
C GLY A 130 -19.52 16.87 13.39
N ASP A 131 -20.10 17.05 12.20
CA ASP A 131 -19.54 16.51 10.94
C ASP A 131 -18.66 17.49 10.14
N SER A 132 -18.60 18.78 10.51
CA SER A 132 -18.06 19.82 9.61
C SER A 132 -16.55 19.99 9.60
N GLY A 133 -15.83 19.66 10.68
CA GLY A 133 -14.38 19.86 10.80
C GLY A 133 -13.56 18.59 11.04
N ALA A 134 -14.23 17.45 11.26
CA ALA A 134 -13.59 16.16 11.52
C ALA A 134 -13.55 15.33 10.23
N TYR A 135 -12.54 15.57 9.41
CA TYR A 135 -12.37 14.87 8.14
C TYR A 135 -10.91 14.51 7.87
N ILE A 136 -10.73 13.44 7.11
CA ILE A 136 -9.48 13.11 6.44
C ILE A 136 -9.85 12.89 4.98
N ARG A 137 -9.40 13.78 4.08
CA ARG A 137 -9.69 13.69 2.65
C ARG A 137 -8.42 13.30 1.90
N TYR A 138 -8.61 12.41 0.94
CA TYR A 138 -7.53 11.86 0.13
C TYR A 138 -7.86 12.12 -1.34
N TYR A 139 -6.93 12.77 -2.05
CA TYR A 139 -7.10 13.16 -3.44
C TYR A 139 -5.96 12.55 -4.27
N SER A 140 -6.31 11.66 -5.19
CA SER A 140 -5.37 11.09 -6.17
C SER A 140 -6.07 10.86 -7.51
N GLU A 141 -5.28 10.61 -8.56
CA GLU A 141 -5.82 10.29 -9.89
C GLU A 141 -6.60 8.96 -9.90
N HIS A 142 -6.21 8.00 -9.05
CA HIS A 142 -6.80 6.65 -8.97
C HIS A 142 -7.16 6.24 -7.54
N ALA A 143 -8.06 6.98 -6.90
CA ALA A 143 -8.33 6.85 -5.46
C ALA A 143 -9.01 5.54 -4.99
N PHE A 144 -9.61 4.73 -5.87
CA PHE A 144 -10.43 3.58 -5.47
C PHE A 144 -9.61 2.36 -5.01
N MET A 145 -8.41 2.15 -5.55
CA MET A 145 -7.56 0.98 -5.30
C MET A 145 -6.20 1.33 -4.69
N ASP A 146 -6.07 2.55 -4.17
CA ASP A 146 -4.80 3.05 -3.68
C ASP A 146 -4.52 2.58 -2.23
N ASN A 147 -3.48 1.76 -2.06
CA ASN A 147 -3.05 1.27 -0.74
C ASN A 147 -2.50 2.40 0.14
N ILE A 148 -2.01 3.50 -0.44
CA ILE A 148 -1.51 4.67 0.28
C ILE A 148 -2.62 5.30 1.12
N ARG A 149 -3.84 5.36 0.59
CA ARG A 149 -5.01 5.88 1.32
C ARG A 149 -5.26 5.11 2.62
N TYR A 150 -5.21 3.78 2.56
CA TYR A 150 -5.41 2.94 3.74
C TYR A 150 -4.25 3.06 4.72
N TRP A 151 -3.02 3.10 4.21
CA TRP A 151 -1.82 3.23 5.05
C TRP A 151 -1.81 4.52 5.86
N PHE A 152 -1.96 5.69 5.20
CA PHE A 152 -2.02 6.98 5.90
C PHE A 152 -3.25 7.09 6.79
N GLY A 153 -4.39 6.55 6.35
CA GLY A 153 -5.59 6.49 7.17
C GLY A 153 -5.35 5.75 8.49
N ASN A 154 -4.61 4.64 8.48
CA ASN A 154 -4.27 3.89 9.68
C ASN A 154 -3.31 4.68 10.58
N VAL A 155 -2.24 5.26 10.02
CA VAL A 155 -1.26 6.07 10.79
C VAL A 155 -1.96 7.22 11.53
N ILE A 156 -2.78 7.99 10.82
CA ILE A 156 -3.49 9.14 11.39
C ILE A 156 -4.48 8.67 12.47
N ASN A 157 -5.31 7.66 12.19
CA ASN A 157 -6.31 7.20 13.15
C ASN A 157 -5.70 6.52 14.39
N GLU A 158 -4.59 5.81 14.22
CA GLU A 158 -3.84 5.23 15.33
C GLU A 158 -3.34 6.33 16.28
N HIS A 159 -2.69 7.37 15.74
CA HIS A 159 -2.19 8.47 16.54
C HIS A 159 -3.31 9.24 17.24
N LEU A 160 -4.39 9.56 16.53
CA LEU A 160 -5.58 10.20 17.13
C LEU A 160 -6.19 9.34 18.25
N ARG A 161 -6.22 8.01 18.09
CA ARG A 161 -6.67 7.10 19.14
C ARG A 161 -5.75 7.17 20.36
N GLN A 162 -4.43 7.15 20.18
CA GLN A 162 -3.47 7.26 21.27
C GLN A 162 -3.63 8.58 22.04
N LEU A 163 -3.77 9.71 21.32
CA LEU A 163 -4.00 11.03 21.94
C LEU A 163 -5.31 11.12 22.72
N ARG A 164 -6.36 10.41 22.28
CA ARG A 164 -7.65 10.39 23.00
C ARG A 164 -7.57 9.53 24.25
N ILE A 165 -6.88 8.39 24.18
CA ILE A 165 -6.67 7.50 25.33
C ILE A 165 -5.85 8.21 26.41
N SER A 166 -4.77 8.89 26.04
CA SER A 166 -3.92 9.60 27.00
C SER A 166 -4.66 10.72 27.73
N GLU A 167 -5.66 11.34 27.10
CA GLU A 167 -6.48 12.38 27.71
C GLU A 167 -7.39 11.84 28.82
N LEU A 168 -7.84 10.58 28.71
CA LEU A 168 -8.82 10.02 29.64
C LEU A 168 -8.21 9.63 31.00
N ASN A 169 -6.88 9.70 31.16
CA ASN A 169 -6.14 9.27 32.37
C ASN A 169 -6.60 7.88 32.88
N LEU A 170 -7.01 7.01 31.98
CA LEU A 170 -7.49 5.68 32.32
C LEU A 170 -6.29 4.78 32.64
N GLU A 171 -6.43 3.98 33.68
CA GLU A 171 -5.46 2.92 33.97
C GLU A 171 -5.54 1.83 32.87
N GLN A 172 -4.44 1.13 32.61
CA GLN A 172 -4.36 0.12 31.54
C GLN A 172 -5.45 -0.96 31.65
N GLU A 173 -5.90 -1.25 32.87
CA GLU A 173 -6.97 -2.19 33.16
C GLU A 173 -8.35 -1.69 32.67
N GLU A 174 -8.63 -0.40 32.79
CA GLU A 174 -9.87 0.23 32.31
C GLU A 174 -9.92 0.29 30.78
N ILE A 175 -8.78 0.52 30.13
CA ILE A 175 -8.66 0.47 28.67
C ILE A 175 -8.93 -0.95 28.16
N ASN A 176 -8.40 -1.97 28.82
CA ASN A 176 -8.58 -3.37 28.42
C ASN A 176 -10.05 -3.82 28.55
N ASP A 177 -10.78 -3.36 29.56
CA ASP A 177 -12.20 -3.68 29.72
C ASP A 177 -13.08 -2.99 28.66
N LEU A 178 -12.76 -1.76 28.25
CA LEU A 178 -13.47 -1.06 27.16
C LEU A 178 -13.42 -1.81 25.82
N PHE A 179 -12.32 -2.51 25.55
CA PHE A 179 -12.14 -3.31 24.33
C PHE A 179 -12.46 -4.79 24.52
N ARG A 180 -13.11 -5.18 25.63
CA ARG A 180 -13.45 -6.58 25.90
C ARG A 180 -14.58 -7.05 25.00
N TRP A 181 -14.23 -7.87 23.99
CA TRP A 181 -15.20 -8.51 23.12
C TRP A 181 -15.94 -9.63 23.86
N ILE A 182 -17.27 -9.58 23.86
CA ILE A 182 -18.11 -10.70 24.27
C ILE A 182 -18.47 -11.47 23.01
N ASN A 183 -17.96 -12.70 22.88
CA ASN A 183 -18.24 -13.55 21.74
C ASN A 183 -19.68 -14.07 21.81
N ILE A 184 -20.32 -14.18 20.64
CA ILE A 184 -21.62 -14.83 20.52
C ILE A 184 -21.39 -16.33 20.49
N GLU A 185 -21.83 -17.04 21.52
CA GLU A 185 -21.87 -18.50 21.51
C GLU A 185 -23.10 -18.99 20.74
N GLY A 186 -22.87 -19.79 19.70
CA GLY A 186 -23.95 -20.48 18.98
C GLY A 186 -24.44 -21.67 19.80
N MET A 187 -25.70 -21.64 20.24
CA MET A 187 -26.35 -22.80 20.85
C MET A 187 -27.14 -23.56 19.79
N GLY A 188 -26.53 -24.62 19.25
CA GLY A 188 -27.12 -25.57 18.31
C GLY A 188 -26.74 -27.01 18.67
#